data_AF-A0A392PTS9-F1
#
_entry.id   AF-A0A392PTS9-F1
#
_cell.length_a   1.000
_cell.length_b   1.000
_cell.length_c   1.000
_cell.angle_alpha   90.00
_cell.angle_beta   90.00
_cell.angle_gamma   90.00
#
_symmetry.space_group_name_H-M   'P 1'
#
loop_
_entity.id
_entity.type
_entity.pdbx_description
1 polymer ?
#
loop_
_entity_poly.entity_id
_entity_poly.type
_entity_poly.pdbx_seq_one_letter_code
_entity_poly.pdbx_strand_id
1 'polypeptide(L)'
;MGIHQVEKERVRSYFLRLQWILKRWPEHGLEDDVIKGIFVNGLRNEFHDWVLMEKPKSLNDALRLAFDFEHVRRTRGKKEMVSTCGFCEGPHEESLCGVREGMKELWRQSGKKEGS
;
A
#
# COMPACT_ATOMS: atom_id res chain seq x y z
N MET A 1 -15.29 -9.26 -15.11
CA MET A 1 -15.05 -7.99 -14.37
C MET A 1 -15.86 -8.07 -13.08
N GLY A 2 -15.21 -8.08 -11.91
CA GLY A 2 -15.90 -8.11 -10.62
C GLY A 2 -16.21 -6.71 -10.11
N ILE A 3 -17.15 -6.58 -9.17
CA ILE A 3 -17.47 -5.31 -8.49
C ILE A 3 -16.51 -4.96 -7.35
N HIS A 4 -15.55 -5.85 -7.07
CA HIS A 4 -14.53 -5.66 -6.04
C HIS A 4 -13.30 -4.95 -6.61
N GLN A 5 -12.61 -4.21 -5.74
CA GLN A 5 -11.34 -3.57 -6.00
C GLN A 5 -10.26 -4.64 -6.21
N VAL A 6 -9.58 -4.56 -7.36
CA VAL A 6 -8.54 -5.53 -7.74
C VAL A 6 -7.25 -5.26 -6.95
N GLU A 7 -6.41 -6.27 -6.80
CA GLU A 7 -5.07 -6.13 -6.22
C GLU A 7 -4.29 -5.03 -6.97
N LYS A 8 -3.75 -4.05 -6.23
CA LYS A 8 -3.05 -2.85 -6.74
C LYS A 8 -3.93 -1.82 -7.47
N GLU A 9 -5.24 -2.02 -7.58
CA GLU A 9 -6.15 -1.03 -8.14
C GLU A 9 -6.31 0.16 -7.18
N ARG A 10 -6.14 1.39 -7.71
CA ARG A 10 -6.35 2.62 -6.93
C ARG A 10 -7.83 2.79 -6.61
N VAL A 11 -8.14 3.38 -5.44
CA VAL A 11 -9.53 3.68 -5.01
C VAL A 11 -10.28 4.48 -6.08
N ARG A 12 -9.59 5.44 -6.73
CA ARG A 12 -10.19 6.27 -7.78
C ARG A 12 -10.54 5.47 -9.03
N SER A 13 -9.64 4.60 -9.48
CA SER A 13 -9.85 3.74 -10.65
C SER A 13 -10.98 2.75 -10.39
N TYR A 14 -11.00 2.17 -9.19
CA TYR A 14 -12.07 1.32 -8.72
C TYR A 14 -13.43 2.04 -8.74
N PHE A 15 -13.53 3.22 -8.13
CA PHE A 15 -14.78 3.99 -8.10
C PHE A 15 -15.28 4.37 -9.49
N LEU A 16 -14.40 4.83 -10.40
CA LEU A 16 -14.79 5.16 -11.77
C LEU A 16 -15.30 3.93 -12.53
N ARG A 17 -14.66 2.77 -12.33
CA ARG A 17 -15.11 1.51 -12.91
C ARG A 17 -16.46 1.10 -12.35
N LEU A 18 -16.68 1.25 -11.04
CA LEU A 18 -17.97 1.03 -10.40
C LEU A 18 -19.05 1.96 -10.98
N GLN A 19 -18.78 3.26 -11.08
CA GLN A 19 -19.68 4.22 -11.71
C GLN A 19 -19.99 3.87 -13.17
N TRP A 20 -19.01 3.37 -13.92
CA TRP A 20 -19.23 2.94 -15.30
C TRP A 20 -20.12 1.70 -15.39
N ILE A 21 -19.97 0.75 -14.46
CA ILE A 21 -20.86 -0.42 -14.35
C ILE A 21 -22.29 0.03 -13.98
N LEU A 22 -22.43 0.93 -13.00
CA LEU A 22 -23.73 1.47 -12.59
C LEU A 22 -24.40 2.26 -13.72
N LYS A 23 -23.67 3.11 -14.45
CA LYS A 23 -24.20 3.84 -15.61
C LYS A 23 -24.71 2.94 -16.73
N ARG A 24 -24.19 1.70 -16.85
CA ARG A 24 -24.71 0.71 -17.81
C ARG A 24 -26.07 0.15 -17.41
N TRP A 25 -26.50 0.36 -16.17
CA TRP A 25 -27.84 0.06 -15.67
C TRP A 25 -28.59 1.36 -15.33
N PRO A 26 -28.92 2.20 -16.34
CA PRO A 26 -29.49 3.52 -16.11
C PRO A 26 -30.82 3.53 -15.34
N GLU A 27 -31.56 2.42 -15.31
CA GLU A 27 -32.80 2.27 -14.53
C GLU A 27 -32.59 1.75 -13.10
N HIS A 28 -31.35 1.69 -12.61
CA HIS A 28 -31.07 1.05 -11.33
C HIS A 28 -31.76 1.72 -10.14
N GLY A 29 -32.15 3.00 -10.23
CA GLY A 29 -32.88 3.72 -9.19
C GLY A 29 -32.18 3.76 -7.81
N LEU A 30 -30.94 3.27 -7.73
CA LEU A 30 -30.22 3.09 -6.47
C LEU A 30 -30.00 4.41 -5.78
N GLU A 31 -30.46 4.47 -4.53
CA GLU A 31 -30.16 5.56 -3.63
C GLU A 31 -28.67 5.58 -3.29
N ASP A 32 -28.16 6.77 -2.98
CA ASP A 32 -26.76 7.00 -2.65
C ASP A 32 -26.27 6.09 -1.49
N ASP A 33 -27.15 5.73 -0.56
CA ASP A 33 -26.84 4.81 0.53
C ASP A 33 -26.57 3.37 0.05
N VAL A 34 -27.28 2.91 -0.98
CA VAL A 34 -27.04 1.60 -1.57
C VAL A 34 -25.73 1.61 -2.35
N ILE A 35 -25.47 2.69 -3.12
CA ILE A 35 -24.22 2.86 -3.85
C ILE A 35 -23.04 2.93 -2.87
N LYS A 36 -23.19 3.63 -1.74
CA LYS A 36 -22.22 3.64 -0.63
C LYS A 36 -21.95 2.23 -0.13
N GLY A 37 -22.99 1.44 0.15
CA GLY A 37 -22.84 0.06 0.61
C GLY A 37 -22.08 -0.80 -0.39
N ILE A 38 -22.41 -0.73 -1.68
CA ILE A 38 -21.73 -1.47 -2.75
C ILE A 38 -20.27 -1.04 -2.85
N PHE A 39 -20.00 0.28 -2.80
CA PHE A 39 -18.65 0.82 -2.83
C PHE A 39 -17.82 0.30 -1.66
N VAL A 40 -18.31 0.43 -0.43
CA VAL A 40 -17.59 0.02 0.79
C VAL A 40 -17.34 -1.48 0.77
N ASN A 41 -18.36 -2.30 0.50
CA ASN A 41 -18.22 -3.77 0.45
C ASN A 41 -17.28 -4.24 -0.67
N GLY A 42 -17.16 -3.45 -1.74
CA GLY A 42 -16.27 -3.76 -2.85
C GLY A 42 -14.82 -3.32 -2.62
N LEU A 43 -14.51 -2.56 -1.56
CA LEU A 43 -13.13 -2.19 -1.23
C LEU A 43 -12.32 -3.42 -0.80
N ARG A 44 -11.00 -3.34 -0.96
CA ARG A 44 -10.08 -4.34 -0.36
C ARG A 44 -10.18 -4.27 1.16
N ASN A 45 -10.03 -5.41 1.85
CA ASN A 45 -10.21 -5.56 3.30
C ASN A 45 -9.59 -4.41 4.13
N GLU A 46 -8.33 -4.07 3.84
CA GLU A 46 -7.61 -2.98 4.51
C GLU A 46 -8.28 -1.59 4.38
N PHE A 47 -8.89 -1.29 3.23
CA PHE A 47 -9.65 -0.05 3.00
C PHE A 47 -11.06 -0.15 3.58
N HIS A 48 -11.70 -1.32 3.42
CA HIS A 48 -13.03 -1.61 3.95
C HIS A 48 -13.06 -1.42 5.48
N ASP A 49 -12.13 -2.04 6.20
CA ASP A 49 -12.08 -2.00 7.66
C ASP A 49 -11.83 -0.57 8.17
N TRP A 50 -10.92 0.16 7.52
CA TRP A 50 -10.65 1.57 7.83
C TRP A 50 -11.89 2.44 7.64
N VAL A 51 -12.56 2.32 6.49
CA VAL A 51 -13.75 3.12 6.18
C VAL A 51 -14.91 2.76 7.13
N LEU A 52 -15.09 1.49 7.48
CA LEU A 52 -16.12 1.07 8.44
C LEU A 52 -15.89 1.63 9.85
N MET A 53 -14.64 1.69 10.32
CA MET A 53 -14.31 2.26 11.64
C MET A 53 -14.78 3.71 11.77
N GLU A 54 -14.63 4.48 10.70
CA GLU A 54 -14.96 5.91 10.65
C GLU A 54 -16.45 6.20 10.38
N LYS A 55 -17.26 5.16 10.11
CA LYS A 55 -18.73 5.22 9.96
C LYS A 55 -19.21 6.35 9.01
N PRO A 56 -18.91 6.27 7.70
CA PRO A 56 -19.28 7.28 6.72
C PRO A 56 -20.80 7.47 6.65
N LYS A 57 -21.24 8.73 6.71
CA LYS A 57 -22.66 9.09 6.61
C LYS A 57 -23.12 9.12 5.15
N SER A 58 -22.25 9.54 4.23
CA SER A 58 -22.53 9.62 2.80
C SER A 58 -21.53 8.85 1.93
N LEU A 59 -21.87 8.62 0.67
CA LEU A 59 -20.93 8.08 -0.33
C LEU A 59 -19.69 8.97 -0.47
N ASN A 60 -19.86 10.29 -0.46
CA ASN A 60 -18.74 11.23 -0.53
C ASN A 60 -17.81 11.11 0.69
N ASP A 61 -18.36 10.88 1.89
CA ASP A 61 -17.53 10.64 3.07
C ASP A 61 -16.75 9.34 2.95
N ALA A 62 -17.39 8.26 2.49
CA ALA A 62 -16.72 6.98 2.25
C ALA A 62 -15.58 7.12 1.24
N LEU A 63 -15.78 7.89 0.17
CA LEU A 63 -14.75 8.19 -0.84
C LEU A 63 -13.59 8.97 -0.24
N ARG A 64 -13.88 10.04 0.51
CA ARG A 64 -12.85 10.85 1.19
C ARG A 64 -12.00 9.99 2.11
N LEU A 65 -12.62 9.20 2.98
CA LEU A 65 -11.93 8.30 3.90
C LEU A 65 -11.05 7.27 3.18
N ALA A 66 -11.55 6.68 2.09
CA ALA A 66 -10.78 5.74 1.29
C ALA A 66 -9.59 6.41 0.58
N PHE A 67 -9.75 7.65 0.09
CA PHE A 67 -8.66 8.43 -0.50
C PHE A 67 -7.62 8.86 0.53
N ASP A 68 -8.05 9.28 1.71
CA ASP A 68 -7.17 9.69 2.80
C ASP A 68 -6.34 8.50 3.26
N PHE A 69 -6.96 7.32 3.41
CA PHE A 69 -6.23 6.10 3.73
C PHE A 69 -5.28 5.68 2.61
N GLU A 70 -5.66 5.80 1.33
CA GLU A 70 -4.76 5.56 0.20
C GLU A 70 -3.55 6.51 0.25
N HIS A 71 -3.77 7.77 0.59
CA HIS A 71 -2.72 8.78 0.74
C HIS A 71 -1.79 8.46 1.90
N VAL A 72 -2.34 8.16 3.08
CA VAL A 72 -1.60 7.73 4.29
C VAL A 72 -0.81 6.45 4.01
N ARG A 73 -1.38 5.47 3.30
CA ARG A 73 -0.64 4.27 2.87
C ARG A 73 0.48 4.57 1.90
N ARG A 74 0.34 5.55 1.01
CA ARG A 74 1.44 5.93 0.11
C ARG A 74 2.55 6.67 0.84
N THR A 75 2.22 7.52 1.80
CA THR A 75 3.21 8.23 2.61
C THR A 75 3.89 7.32 3.63
N ARG A 76 3.16 6.39 4.24
CA ARG A 76 3.70 5.35 5.14
C ARG A 76 4.37 4.20 4.40
N GLY A 77 3.86 3.80 3.23
CA GLY A 77 4.42 2.74 2.38
C GLY A 77 5.71 3.15 1.66
N LYS A 78 6.08 4.44 1.68
CA LYS A 78 7.47 4.86 1.40
C LYS A 78 8.46 4.43 2.48
N LYS A 79 7.99 3.93 3.64
CA LYS A 79 8.81 3.45 4.75
C LYS A 79 8.95 1.92 4.80
N GLU A 80 8.33 1.20 3.86
CA GLU A 80 8.62 -0.20 3.55
C GLU A 80 9.31 -0.31 2.18
N MET A 81 10.37 0.48 1.96
CA MET A 81 11.46 -0.08 1.19
C MET A 81 12.12 -1.08 2.13
N VAL A 82 12.03 -2.36 1.80
CA VAL A 82 13.04 -3.35 2.22
C VAL A 82 14.36 -2.61 2.19
N SER A 83 14.99 -2.38 3.34
CA SER A 83 16.26 -1.68 3.40
C SER A 83 17.22 -2.51 2.57
N THR A 84 17.48 -2.07 1.34
CA THR A 84 18.43 -2.72 0.46
C THR A 84 19.80 -2.24 0.91
N CYS A 85 20.66 -3.19 1.24
CA CYS A 85 22.02 -2.89 1.65
C CYS A 85 22.75 -2.17 0.53
N GLY A 86 23.22 -0.93 0.74
CA GLY A 86 24.00 -0.19 -0.26
C GLY A 86 25.35 -0.84 -0.61
N PHE A 87 25.75 -1.87 0.12
CA PHE A 87 27.00 -2.59 -0.04
C PHE A 87 26.88 -3.91 -0.81
N CYS A 88 25.87 -4.74 -0.51
CA CYS A 88 25.71 -6.07 -1.12
C CYS A 88 24.34 -6.29 -1.79
N GLU A 89 23.52 -5.23 -1.86
CA GLU A 89 22.19 -5.21 -2.47
C GLU A 89 21.18 -6.21 -1.85
N GLY A 90 21.51 -6.83 -0.72
CA GLY A 90 20.65 -7.77 -0.01
C GLY A 90 19.52 -7.09 0.80
N PRO A 91 18.50 -7.86 1.24
CA PRO A 91 17.33 -7.35 1.95
C PRO A 91 17.62 -7.13 3.45
N HIS A 92 18.57 -6.27 3.78
CA HIS A 92 18.93 -5.87 5.14
C HIS A 92 19.53 -4.44 5.19
N GLU A 93 19.43 -3.77 6.33
CA GLU A 93 20.12 -2.48 6.53
C GLU A 93 21.64 -2.62 6.42
N GLU A 94 22.30 -1.67 5.77
CA GLU A 94 23.76 -1.71 5.57
C GLU A 94 24.56 -1.78 6.89
N SER A 95 24.00 -1.24 7.98
CA SER A 95 24.55 -1.33 9.34
C SER A 95 24.62 -2.76 9.88
N LEU A 96 23.80 -3.67 9.36
CA LEU A 96 23.70 -5.08 9.73
C LEU A 96 24.31 -6.01 8.67
N CYS A 97 25.06 -5.46 7.71
CA CYS A 97 25.64 -6.23 6.63
C CYS A 97 26.81 -7.09 7.10
N GLY A 98 26.57 -8.40 7.25
CA GLY A 98 27.61 -9.37 7.61
C GLY A 98 28.78 -9.44 6.63
N VAL A 99 28.54 -9.13 5.34
CA VAL A 99 29.60 -9.09 4.32
C VAL A 99 30.54 -7.91 4.54
N ARG A 100 30.00 -6.74 4.88
CA ARG A 100 30.77 -5.53 5.21
C ARG A 100 31.60 -5.73 6.47
N GLU A 101 31.04 -6.36 7.50
CA GLU A 101 31.79 -6.72 8.71
C GLU A 101 32.89 -7.75 8.42
N GLY A 102 32.61 -8.77 7.60
CA GLY A 102 33.61 -9.74 7.17
C GLY A 102 34.78 -9.13 6.38
N MET A 103 34.50 -8.18 5.48
CA MET A 103 35.56 -7.45 4.77
C MET A 103 36.41 -6.58 5.70
N LYS A 104 35.80 -5.85 6.64
CA LYS A 104 36.56 -5.08 7.64
C LYS A 104 37.51 -5.95 8.45
N GLU A 105 37.08 -7.15 8.82
CA GLU A 105 37.90 -8.10 9.56
C GLU A 105 39.08 -8.60 8.71
N LEU A 106 38.85 -8.94 7.44
CA LEU A 106 39.92 -9.30 6.49
C LEU A 106 40.96 -8.18 6.32
N TRP A 107 40.52 -6.92 6.24
CA TRP A 107 41.41 -5.76 6.20
C TRP A 107 42.21 -5.56 7.50
N ARG A 108 41.62 -5.83 8.67
CA ARG A 108 42.36 -5.81 9.95
C ARG A 108 43.40 -6.93 10.01
N GLN A 109 43.10 -8.10 9.45
CA GLN A 109 44.00 -9.23 9.44
C GLN A 109 45.13 -9.08 8.42
N SER A 110 44.90 -8.42 7.28
CA SER A 110 45.95 -8.11 6.30
C SER A 110 46.95 -7.09 6.85
N GLY A 111 46.48 -6.07 7.58
CA GLY A 111 47.34 -5.08 8.25
C GLY A 111 48.19 -5.63 9.40
N LYS A 112 47.90 -6.85 9.89
CA LYS A 112 48.74 -7.55 10.89
C LYS A 112 49.89 -8.36 10.29
N LYS A 113 49.94 -8.55 8.97
CA LYS A 113 51.03 -9.30 8.31
C LYS A 113 52.15 -8.42 7.75
N GLU A 114 51.97 -7.10 7.69
CA GLU A 114 53.01 -6.13 7.30
C GLU A 114 53.66 -5.47 8.52
N GLY A 115 54.09 -6.31 9.45
CA GLY A 115 54.74 -5.87 10.68
C GLY A 115 55.46 -7.04 11.34
N SER A 116 56.39 -7.67 10.61
CA SER A 116 57.44 -8.51 11.20
C SER A 116 58.68 -8.52 10.32
#